data_AF-F4RW69-F1
#
_entry.id   AF-F4RW69-F1
#
_cell.length_a   1.000
_cell.length_b   1.000
_cell.length_c   1.000
_cell.angle_alpha   90.00
_cell.angle_beta   90.00
_cell.angle_gamma   90.00
#
_symmetry.space_group_name_H-M   'P 1'
#
loop_
_entity.id
_entity.type
_entity.pdbx_description
1 polymer ?
#
loop_
_entity_poly.entity_id
_entity_poly.type
_entity_poly.pdbx_seq_one_letter_code
_entity_poly.pdbx_strand_id
1 'polypeptide(L)'
;MSRILINLSISLIILLVSLATVSLADTCTVCKYDGTAYHTNSVSEYASDLCLVVKNDMGADCVNKAWYTHFKDTKYNGQKTYCRIKCKDQKTLCASHWTDQPNVGPKNGPHDSLIGGVHMPCDQWPTS
;
A
#
# COMPACT_ATOMS: atom_id res chain seq x y z
N MET A 1 -6.92 20.59 -50.90
CA MET A 1 -7.25 19.56 -49.89
C MET A 1 -8.64 19.86 -49.31
N SER A 2 -9.52 18.86 -49.23
CA SER A 2 -10.90 19.06 -48.78
C SER A 2 -10.95 19.40 -47.29
N ARG A 3 -11.74 20.42 -46.89
CA ARG A 3 -11.87 20.88 -45.49
C ARG A 3 -12.28 19.75 -44.53
N ILE A 4 -13.01 18.76 -45.05
CA ILE A 4 -13.45 17.57 -44.32
C ILE A 4 -12.26 16.71 -43.87
N LEU A 5 -11.27 16.51 -44.76
CA LEU A 5 -10.08 15.73 -44.45
C LEU A 5 -9.24 16.40 -43.36
N ILE A 6 -9.13 17.74 -43.41
CA ILE A 6 -8.40 18.52 -42.40
C ILE A 6 -9.04 18.36 -41.01
N ASN A 7 -10.36 18.49 -40.93
CA ASN A 7 -11.09 18.34 -39.66
C ASN A 7 -10.98 16.91 -39.10
N LEU A 8 -11.05 15.89 -39.96
CA LEU A 8 -10.86 14.49 -39.55
C LEU A 8 -9.43 14.25 -39.02
N SER A 9 -8.42 14.80 -39.69
CA SER A 9 -7.03 14.69 -39.24
C SER A 9 -6.81 15.37 -37.88
N ILE A 10 -7.40 16.55 -37.66
CA ILE A 10 -7.30 17.27 -36.38
C ILE A 10 -7.94 16.47 -35.25
N SER A 11 -9.16 15.96 -35.44
CA SER A 11 -9.85 15.14 -34.43
C SER A 11 -9.09 13.86 -34.11
N LEU A 12 -8.48 13.22 -35.12
CA LEU A 12 -7.65 12.04 -34.92
C LEU A 12 -6.38 12.35 -34.13
N ILE A 13 -5.72 13.49 -34.40
CA ILE A 13 -4.54 13.93 -33.66
C ILE A 13 -4.91 14.21 -32.20
N ILE A 14 -6.03 14.90 -31.93
CA ILE A 14 -6.49 15.16 -30.57
C ILE A 14 -6.73 13.84 -29.83
N LEU A 15 -7.39 12.87 -30.47
CA LEU A 15 -7.64 11.55 -29.89
C LEU A 15 -6.33 10.81 -29.57
N LEU A 16 -5.36 10.83 -30.49
CA LEU A 16 -4.05 10.19 -30.30
C LEU A 16 -3.22 10.85 -29.19
N VAL A 17 -3.22 12.18 -29.11
CA VAL A 17 -2.55 12.94 -28.03
C VAL A 17 -3.21 12.63 -26.68
N SER A 18 -4.55 12.58 -26.64
CA SER A 18 -5.30 12.21 -25.44
C SER A 18 -4.94 10.79 -24.98
N LEU A 19 -4.89 9.81 -25.90
CA LEU A 19 -4.49 8.44 -25.59
C LEU A 19 -3.04 8.33 -25.10
N ALA A 20 -2.12 9.09 -25.69
CA ALA A 20 -0.72 9.10 -25.28
C ALA A 20 -0.51 9.69 -23.87
N THR A 21 -1.37 10.62 -23.43
CA THR A 21 -1.32 11.14 -22.05
C THR A 21 -1.85 10.14 -21.01
N VAL A 22 -2.64 9.14 -21.40
CA VAL A 22 -3.17 8.12 -20.47
C VAL A 22 -2.13 7.04 -20.15
N SER A 23 -1.08 6.87 -20.96
CA SER A 23 -0.10 5.78 -20.82
C SER A 23 1.06 6.05 -19.85
N LEU A 24 1.04 7.15 -19.10
CA LEU A 24 2.04 7.50 -18.08
C LEU A 24 1.41 7.54 -16.68
N ALA A 25 0.59 6.54 -16.36
CA ALA A 25 0.22 6.33 -14.96
C ALA A 25 1.48 5.92 -14.21
N ASP A 26 2.02 6.82 -13.37
CA ASP A 26 3.12 6.50 -12.47
C ASP A 26 2.75 5.25 -11.67
N THR A 27 3.52 4.17 -11.81
CA THR A 27 3.32 2.98 -10.98
C THR A 27 4.16 3.13 -9.71
N CYS A 28 3.54 2.83 -8.57
CA CYS A 28 4.15 2.81 -7.25
C CYS A 28 4.27 1.36 -6.76
N THR A 29 5.24 1.11 -5.89
CA THR A 29 5.28 -0.13 -5.09
C THR A 29 4.46 0.05 -3.83
N VAL A 30 3.59 -0.92 -3.55
CA VAL A 30 2.79 -0.97 -2.31
C VAL A 30 3.13 -2.23 -1.55
N CYS A 31 3.67 -2.07 -0.35
CA CYS A 31 3.99 -3.14 0.58
C CYS A 31 2.91 -3.24 1.66
N LYS A 32 2.47 -4.45 1.97
CA LYS A 32 1.43 -4.74 2.96
C LYS A 32 2.05 -5.49 4.14
N TYR A 33 1.76 -5.02 5.34
CA TYR A 33 2.27 -5.54 6.60
C TYR A 33 1.12 -5.90 7.54
N ASP A 34 1.28 -7.00 8.26
CA ASP A 34 0.46 -7.37 9.40
C ASP A 34 0.89 -6.54 10.61
N GLY A 35 0.04 -5.61 11.03
CA GLY A 35 0.25 -4.80 12.22
C GLY A 35 -0.61 -5.25 13.38
N THR A 36 -1.10 -6.49 13.38
CA THR A 36 -2.13 -6.94 14.31
C THR A 36 -1.67 -6.79 15.76
N ALA A 37 -2.41 -5.96 16.49
CA ALA A 37 -2.25 -5.80 17.93
C ALA A 37 -3.29 -6.67 18.65
N TYR A 38 -2.91 -7.91 18.94
CA TYR A 38 -3.71 -8.83 19.77
C TYR A 38 -3.73 -8.30 21.22
N HIS A 39 -4.93 -8.07 21.80
CA HIS A 39 -5.12 -7.68 23.21
C HIS A 39 -4.56 -6.32 23.70
N THR A 40 -4.69 -5.23 22.93
CA THR A 40 -4.45 -3.88 23.46
C THR A 40 -5.70 -3.00 23.31
N ASN A 41 -5.95 -2.11 24.26
CA ASN A 41 -6.95 -1.04 24.11
C ASN A 41 -6.50 0.03 23.10
N SER A 42 -5.22 0.00 22.71
CA SER A 42 -4.55 0.92 21.79
C SER A 42 -4.20 0.25 20.45
N VAL A 43 -5.14 -0.50 19.86
CA VAL A 43 -4.91 -1.21 18.58
C VAL A 43 -4.55 -0.22 17.46
N SER A 44 -5.10 1.00 17.51
CA SER A 44 -4.77 2.07 16.59
C SER A 44 -3.32 2.50 16.64
N GLU A 45 -2.78 2.64 17.84
CA GLU A 45 -1.42 3.14 18.09
C GLU A 45 -0.39 2.12 17.60
N TYR A 46 -0.52 0.85 17.98
CA TYR A 46 0.39 -0.22 17.55
C TYR A 46 0.50 -0.35 16.03
N ALA A 47 -0.64 -0.34 15.33
CA ALA A 47 -0.63 -0.42 13.87
C ALA A 47 0.01 0.82 13.24
N SER A 48 -0.17 1.99 13.87
CA SER A 48 0.42 3.26 13.39
C SER A 48 1.93 3.28 13.61
N ASP A 49 2.39 2.81 14.77
CA ASP A 49 3.80 2.75 15.13
C ASP A 49 4.57 1.80 14.23
N LEU A 50 4.07 0.58 14.00
CA LEU A 50 4.66 -0.32 13.00
C LEU A 50 4.74 0.37 11.64
N CYS A 51 3.66 1.04 11.23
CA CYS A 51 3.61 1.68 9.92
C CYS A 51 4.57 2.85 9.79
N LEU A 52 4.84 3.56 10.88
CA LEU A 52 5.82 4.62 10.93
C LEU A 52 7.25 4.07 10.87
N VAL A 53 7.55 3.01 11.63
CA VAL A 53 8.86 2.34 11.64
C VAL A 53 9.20 1.81 10.26
N VAL A 54 8.33 0.99 9.68
CA VAL A 54 8.55 0.41 8.34
C VAL A 54 8.73 1.52 7.30
N LYS A 55 7.91 2.57 7.32
CA LYS A 55 8.05 3.71 6.41
C LYS A 55 9.43 4.36 6.51
N ASN A 56 9.92 4.57 7.73
CA ASN A 56 11.20 5.23 7.96
C ASN A 56 12.38 4.39 7.41
N ASP A 57 12.26 3.07 7.45
CA ASP A 57 13.28 2.16 6.90
C ASP A 57 13.23 2.09 5.35
N MET A 58 12.09 2.41 4.73
CA MET A 58 11.91 2.42 3.28
C MET A 58 12.27 3.76 2.60
N GLY A 59 12.48 4.82 3.37
CA GLY A 59 12.95 6.12 2.88
C GLY A 59 11.88 7.21 2.77
N ALA A 60 12.32 8.42 2.38
CA ALA A 60 11.50 9.63 2.42
C ALA A 60 10.36 9.67 1.38
N ASP A 61 10.50 8.95 0.27
CA ASP A 61 9.53 8.94 -0.84
C ASP A 61 8.38 7.94 -0.66
N CYS A 62 8.25 7.39 0.56
CA CYS A 62 7.22 6.45 0.94
C CYS A 62 6.19 7.09 1.86
N VAL A 63 4.91 6.84 1.58
CA VAL A 63 3.77 7.23 2.41
C VAL A 63 3.16 6.00 3.07
N ASN A 64 2.77 6.11 4.33
CA ASN A 64 2.17 5.01 5.07
C ASN A 64 0.68 5.23 5.28
N LYS A 65 -0.07 4.13 5.36
CA LYS A 65 -1.47 4.12 5.73
C LYS A 65 -1.75 2.94 6.66
N ALA A 66 -2.04 3.24 7.91
CA ALA A 66 -2.60 2.26 8.83
C ALA A 66 -4.05 1.95 8.43
N TRP A 67 -4.40 0.67 8.45
CA TRP A 67 -5.72 0.17 8.10
C TRP A 67 -6.29 -0.66 9.23
N TYR A 68 -7.48 -0.26 9.69
CA TYR A 68 -8.22 -0.93 10.75
C TYR A 68 -9.32 -1.77 10.14
N THR A 69 -9.30 -3.07 10.39
CA THR A 69 -10.31 -3.96 9.82
C THR A 69 -11.66 -3.87 10.51
N HIS A 70 -11.70 -3.36 11.74
CA HIS A 70 -12.84 -3.41 12.66
C HIS A 70 -13.39 -4.82 12.91
N PHE A 71 -12.69 -5.87 12.43
CA PHE A 71 -13.03 -7.25 12.69
C PHE A 71 -12.31 -7.72 13.93
N LYS A 72 -13.10 -8.11 14.94
CA LYS A 72 -12.60 -8.74 16.15
C LYS A 72 -12.10 -10.14 15.81
N ASP A 73 -10.83 -10.41 16.11
CA ASP A 73 -10.29 -11.76 16.08
C ASP A 73 -10.75 -12.49 17.35
N THR A 74 -11.63 -13.47 17.18
CA THR A 74 -12.20 -14.24 18.29
C THR A 74 -11.20 -15.19 18.93
N LYS A 75 -10.16 -15.62 18.20
CA LYS A 75 -9.13 -16.54 18.68
C LYS A 75 -8.16 -15.87 19.64
N TYR A 76 -7.89 -14.59 19.40
CA TYR A 76 -6.89 -13.81 20.14
C TYR A 76 -7.48 -12.57 20.83
N ASN A 77 -8.82 -12.48 20.90
CA ASN A 77 -9.60 -11.40 21.52
C ASN A 77 -8.98 -9.99 21.33
N GLY A 78 -8.63 -9.69 20.08
CA GLY A 78 -8.06 -8.42 19.60
C GLY A 78 -8.67 -8.01 18.27
N GLN A 79 -8.13 -7.00 17.60
CA GLN A 79 -8.58 -6.57 16.27
C GLN A 79 -7.43 -6.64 15.28
N LYS A 80 -7.69 -7.22 14.10
CA LYS A 80 -6.68 -7.26 13.04
C LYS A 80 -6.43 -5.87 12.47
N THR A 81 -5.16 -5.54 12.31
CA THR A 81 -4.71 -4.26 11.78
C THR A 81 -3.63 -4.50 10.75
N TYR A 82 -3.63 -3.67 9.71
CA TYR A 82 -2.65 -3.77 8.64
C TYR A 82 -1.97 -2.44 8.46
N CYS A 83 -0.70 -2.47 8.10
CA CYS A 83 0.00 -1.32 7.59
C CYS A 83 0.20 -1.47 6.08
N ARG A 84 0.08 -0.38 5.33
CA ARG A 84 0.46 -0.33 3.92
C ARG A 84 1.44 0.81 3.69
N ILE A 85 2.55 0.52 3.03
CA ILE A 85 3.54 1.51 2.62
C ILE A 85 3.49 1.63 1.11
N LYS A 86 3.31 2.84 0.60
CA LYS A 86 3.33 3.13 -0.84
C LYS A 86 4.54 4.01 -1.16
N CYS A 87 5.40 3.54 -2.05
CA CYS A 87 6.61 4.22 -2.48
C CYS A 87 6.52 4.53 -3.97
N LYS A 88 6.99 5.72 -4.37
CA LYS A 88 7.00 6.15 -5.78
C LYS A 88 7.94 5.32 -6.65
N ASP A 89 9.04 4.86 -6.08
CA ASP A 89 10.00 4.04 -6.82
C ASP A 89 9.50 2.58 -6.91
N GLN A 90 9.37 2.09 -8.15
CA GLN A 90 8.99 0.70 -8.43
C GLN A 90 10.07 -0.30 -8.01
N LYS A 91 11.31 0.16 -7.83
CA LYS A 91 12.43 -0.68 -7.38
C LYS A 91 12.52 -0.79 -5.86
N THR A 92 11.69 -0.05 -5.11
CA THR A 92 11.66 -0.18 -3.66
C THR A 92 11.32 -1.62 -3.27
N LEU A 93 12.20 -2.24 -2.48
CA LEU A 93 11.99 -3.58 -1.96
C LEU A 93 11.13 -3.51 -0.69
N CYS A 94 10.13 -4.38 -0.58
CA CYS A 94 9.38 -4.57 0.66
C CYS A 94 10.26 -5.30 1.66
N ALA A 95 10.87 -4.57 2.59
CA ALA A 95 11.67 -5.15 3.66
C ALA A 95 10.77 -5.89 4.66
N SER A 96 11.23 -7.05 5.12
CA SER A 96 10.60 -7.80 6.20
C SER A 96 10.84 -7.09 7.54
N HIS A 97 9.82 -7.05 8.40
CA HIS A 97 9.93 -6.52 9.75
C HIS A 97 9.41 -7.53 10.76
N TRP A 98 10.26 -7.91 11.70
CA TRP A 98 9.88 -8.79 12.79
C TRP A 98 9.07 -8.01 13.81
N THR A 99 7.88 -8.49 14.11
CA THR A 99 7.01 -7.91 15.13
C THR A 99 6.70 -8.96 16.16
N ASP A 100 6.76 -8.58 17.43
CA ASP A 100 6.27 -9.42 18.50
C ASP A 100 4.76 -9.58 18.33
N GLN A 101 4.27 -10.81 18.28
CA GLN A 101 2.83 -11.02 18.44
C GLN A 101 2.50 -10.81 19.93
N PRO A 102 1.72 -9.79 20.29
CA PRO A 102 1.31 -9.65 21.68
C PRO A 102 0.50 -10.89 22.11
N ASN A 103 0.92 -11.51 23.22
CA ASN A 103 0.17 -12.53 23.98
C ASN A 103 -0.21 -13.86 23.30
N VAL A 104 0.42 -14.25 22.20
CA VAL A 104 0.63 -15.69 21.95
C VAL A 104 1.83 -16.10 22.79
N GLY A 105 1.68 -17.08 23.68
CA GLY A 105 2.78 -17.54 24.53
C GLY A 105 4.07 -17.86 23.75
N PRO A 106 5.18 -18.17 24.44
CA PRO A 106 6.55 -18.23 23.89
C PRO A 106 6.77 -19.16 22.68
N LYS A 107 5.76 -19.93 22.26
CA LYS A 107 5.78 -20.80 21.07
C LYS A 107 5.73 -20.08 19.72
N ASN A 108 5.25 -18.83 19.65
CA ASN A 108 5.07 -18.17 18.36
C ASN A 108 6.10 -17.07 18.07
N GLY A 109 6.79 -16.56 19.10
CA GLY A 109 7.91 -15.64 18.95
C GLY A 109 7.59 -14.37 18.14
N PRO A 110 8.61 -13.55 17.83
CA PRO A 110 8.49 -12.55 16.80
C PRO A 110 8.16 -13.24 15.46
N HIS A 111 7.28 -12.61 14.68
CA HIS A 111 6.89 -13.09 13.35
C HIS A 111 7.19 -12.03 12.30
N ASP A 112 7.43 -12.48 11.08
CA ASP A 112 7.52 -11.59 9.93
C ASP A 112 6.15 -10.93 9.68
N SER A 113 6.12 -9.60 9.75
CA SER A 113 4.94 -8.81 9.46
C SER A 113 4.70 -8.62 7.96
N LEU A 114 5.68 -8.86 7.08
CA LEU A 114 5.49 -8.67 5.65
C LEU A 114 4.51 -9.69 5.08
N ILE A 115 3.37 -9.20 4.57
CA ILE A 115 2.38 -10.02 3.86
C ILE A 115 2.77 -10.12 2.38
N GLY A 116 3.30 -9.05 1.80
CA GLY A 116 3.76 -9.02 0.40
C GLY A 116 3.76 -7.62 -0.21
N GLY A 117 4.13 -7.54 -1.49
CA GLY A 117 4.21 -6.31 -2.26
C GLY A 117 3.53 -6.42 -3.62
N VAL A 118 2.96 -5.31 -4.10
CA VAL A 118 2.35 -5.20 -5.43
C VAL A 118 2.74 -3.88 -6.09
N HIS A 119 2.81 -3.86 -7.43
CA HIS A 119 2.90 -2.61 -8.18
C HIS A 119 1.51 -2.17 -8.62
N MET A 120 1.19 -0.90 -8.41
CA MET A 120 -0.10 -0.33 -8.80
C MET A 120 0.00 1.16 -9.12
N PRO A 121 -0.97 1.75 -9.84
CA PRO A 121 -1.01 3.19 -10.09
C PRO A 121 -0.87 4.00 -8.80
N CYS A 122 -0.01 5.01 -8.81
CA CYS A 122 0.34 5.82 -7.64
C CYS A 122 -0.83 6.61 -7.07
N ASP A 123 -1.83 6.94 -7.87
CA ASP A 123 -3.07 7.61 -7.48
C ASP A 123 -4.04 6.67 -6.74
N GLN A 124 -3.81 5.36 -6.81
CA GLN A 124 -4.64 4.35 -6.18
C GLN A 124 -4.05 3.88 -4.84
N TRP A 125 -4.93 3.36 -4.00
CA TRP A 125 -4.58 2.53 -2.85
C TRP A 125 -5.31 1.19 -3.02
N PRO A 126 -4.73 0.06 -2.59
CA PRO A 126 -5.43 -1.21 -2.70
C PRO A 126 -6.75 -1.09 -1.95
N THR A 127 -7.88 -1.36 -2.59
CA THR A 127 -9.16 -1.47 -1.88
C THR A 127 -9.24 -2.88 -1.31
N SER A 128 -9.28 -2.97 0.03
CA SER A 128 -9.48 -4.19 0.84
C SER A 128 -8.66 -5.41 0.45
#